data_AF-A0AAW7D5R2-F1
#
_entry.id   AF-A0AAW7D5R2-F1
#
_cell.length_a   1.000
_cell.length_b   1.000
_cell.length_c   1.000
_cell.angle_alpha   90.00
_cell.angle_beta   90.00
_cell.angle_gamma   90.00
#
_symmetry.space_group_name_H-M   'P 1'
#
loop_
_entity.id
_entity.type
_entity.pdbx_description
1 polymer ?
#
loop_
_entity_poly.entity_id
_entity_poly.type
_entity_poly.pdbx_seq_one_letter_code
_entity_poly.pdbx_strand_id
1 'polypeptide(L)'
;MSTLIQTTIRPELIPVLYDFFEGKEYTIAGKKVKGVKIDLKSSLGRYIRSMCEKAERPETKRFYNMVFEVQDLASKQYTASVYQYIDGRNHFLKLPEPFIDDLNHMLEDIFRTSLNSYLRGFEKNGKIKEGIRQYMHDYDLEEHGHTLESIERMYMRYKKSPAKLKRFQHKWTSDA
;
A
#
# COMPACT_ATOMS: atom_id res chain seq x y z
N MET A 1 -0.24 -17.29 22.29
CA MET A 1 -1.26 -16.40 21.70
C MET A 1 -0.58 -15.53 20.67
N SER A 2 -1.06 -15.56 19.43
CA SER A 2 -0.51 -14.75 18.34
C SER A 2 -1.15 -13.36 18.41
N THR A 3 -0.35 -12.31 18.51
CA THR A 3 -0.90 -10.95 18.53
C THR A 3 -0.88 -10.36 17.14
N LEU A 4 -2.08 -10.10 16.65
CA LEU A 4 -2.35 -9.41 15.41
C LEU A 4 -2.29 -7.91 15.70
N ILE A 5 -1.35 -7.20 15.09
CA ILE A 5 -1.38 -5.74 15.06
C ILE A 5 -2.27 -5.38 13.88
N GLN A 6 -3.36 -4.67 14.13
CA GLN A 6 -4.24 -4.21 13.07
C GLN A 6 -3.77 -2.82 12.62
N THR A 7 -3.59 -2.64 11.33
CA THR A 7 -3.19 -1.35 10.76
C THR A 7 -4.08 -1.07 9.56
N THR A 8 -4.91 -0.05 9.65
CA THR A 8 -5.84 0.32 8.58
C THR A 8 -5.08 1.01 7.45
N ILE A 9 -4.96 0.35 6.30
CA ILE A 9 -4.52 1.00 5.06
C ILE A 9 -5.68 1.82 4.50
N ARG A 10 -5.38 2.98 3.92
CA ARG A 10 -6.38 3.81 3.25
C ARG A 10 -7.14 2.99 2.18
N PRO A 11 -8.49 2.93 2.24
CA PRO A 11 -9.29 2.03 1.40
C PRO A 11 -9.04 2.17 -0.09
N GLU A 12 -8.81 3.39 -0.57
CA GLU A 12 -8.58 3.71 -1.97
C GLU A 12 -7.28 3.13 -2.54
N LEU A 13 -6.31 2.81 -1.67
CA LEU A 13 -5.05 2.20 -2.10
C LEU A 13 -5.15 0.68 -2.22
N ILE A 14 -6.10 0.06 -1.52
CA ILE A 14 -6.15 -1.39 -1.36
C ILE A 14 -6.27 -2.14 -2.69
N PRO A 15 -7.13 -1.76 -3.65
CA PRO A 15 -7.29 -2.49 -4.91
C PRO A 15 -5.97 -2.57 -5.69
N VAL A 16 -5.27 -1.43 -5.77
CA VAL A 16 -3.99 -1.35 -6.45
C VAL A 16 -2.92 -2.16 -5.73
N LEU A 17 -2.85 -2.01 -4.41
CA LEU A 17 -1.84 -2.71 -3.60
C LEU A 17 -2.11 -4.22 -3.59
N TYR A 18 -3.37 -4.64 -3.63
CA TYR A 18 -3.76 -6.03 -3.75
C TYR A 18 -3.12 -6.64 -4.98
N ASP A 19 -3.14 -5.97 -6.13
CA ASP A 19 -2.53 -6.48 -7.36
C ASP A 19 -1.01 -6.31 -7.41
N PHE A 20 -0.47 -5.23 -6.82
CA PHE A 20 0.97 -4.95 -6.83
C PHE A 20 1.78 -5.97 -6.05
N PHE A 21 1.22 -6.48 -4.95
CA PHE A 21 1.95 -7.40 -4.09
C PHE A 21 1.72 -8.86 -4.48
N GLU A 22 2.80 -9.62 -4.58
CA GLU A 22 2.72 -11.07 -4.66
C GLU A 22 2.28 -11.64 -3.31
N GLY A 23 1.26 -12.48 -3.32
CA GLY A 23 0.68 -13.05 -2.11
C GLY A 23 -0.13 -14.30 -2.39
N LYS A 24 -0.49 -14.99 -1.30
CA LYS A 24 -1.41 -16.12 -1.37
C LYS A 24 -2.81 -15.64 -1.05
N GLU A 25 -3.76 -16.03 -1.89
CA GLU A 25 -5.17 -15.70 -1.73
C GLU A 25 -5.91 -16.84 -1.04
N TYR A 26 -6.83 -16.48 -0.16
CA TYR A 26 -7.64 -17.39 0.62
C TYR A 26 -9.05 -16.83 0.71
N THR A 27 -10.04 -17.71 0.86
CA THR A 27 -11.41 -17.32 1.21
C THR A 27 -11.67 -17.74 2.64
N ILE A 28 -11.91 -16.77 3.52
CA ILE A 28 -12.21 -17.02 4.94
C ILE A 28 -13.59 -16.44 5.23
N ALA A 29 -14.54 -17.29 5.64
CA ALA A 29 -15.91 -16.88 5.96
C ALA A 29 -16.58 -16.04 4.84
N GLY A 30 -16.38 -16.42 3.58
CA GLY A 30 -16.95 -15.72 2.41
C GLY A 30 -16.20 -14.45 1.98
N LYS A 31 -15.16 -14.04 2.71
CA LYS A 31 -14.33 -12.87 2.39
C LYS A 31 -13.06 -13.28 1.64
N LYS A 32 -12.66 -12.49 0.64
CA LYS A 32 -11.37 -12.67 -0.04
C LYS A 32 -10.27 -12.04 0.80
N VAL A 33 -9.24 -12.83 1.09
CA VAL A 33 -8.10 -12.42 1.90
C VAL A 33 -6.81 -12.73 1.15
N LYS A 34 -5.91 -11.76 1.02
CA LYS A 34 -4.59 -11.94 0.42
C LYS A 34 -3.50 -11.73 1.46
N GLY A 35 -2.74 -12.79 1.73
CA GLY A 35 -1.57 -12.74 2.59
C GLY A 35 -0.29 -12.53 1.80
N VAL A 36 0.38 -11.42 2.06
CA VAL A 36 1.64 -10.98 1.44
C VAL A 36 2.78 -11.14 2.45
N LYS A 37 3.78 -11.92 2.07
CA LYS A 37 5.01 -12.10 2.87
C LYS A 37 6.03 -11.03 2.49
N ILE A 38 6.40 -10.19 3.45
CA ILE A 38 7.43 -9.16 3.26
C ILE A 38 8.72 -9.62 3.92
N ASP A 39 9.76 -9.85 3.12
CA ASP A 39 11.10 -10.19 3.62
C ASP A 39 11.70 -9.00 4.37
N LEU A 40 12.25 -9.23 5.57
CA LEU A 40 12.93 -8.21 6.39
C LEU A 40 14.15 -7.58 5.72
N LYS A 41 14.74 -8.26 4.72
CA LYS A 41 15.88 -7.76 3.94
C LYS A 41 15.45 -6.90 2.77
N SER A 42 14.18 -6.96 2.36
CA SER A 42 13.64 -6.10 1.30
C SER A 42 13.63 -4.62 1.72
N SER A 43 13.56 -3.69 0.77
CA SER A 43 13.46 -2.26 1.08
C SER A 43 12.23 -1.93 1.92
N LEU A 44 11.07 -2.52 1.58
CA LEU A 44 9.84 -2.39 2.34
C LEU A 44 9.95 -3.00 3.74
N GLY A 45 10.51 -4.21 3.85
CA GLY A 45 10.70 -4.87 5.15
C GLY A 45 11.70 -4.16 6.06
N ARG A 46 12.78 -3.60 5.50
CA ARG A 46 13.74 -2.76 6.26
C ARG A 46 13.08 -1.48 6.76
N TYR A 47 12.25 -0.83 5.95
CA TYR A 47 11.50 0.34 6.35
C TYR A 47 10.50 0.04 7.48
N ILE A 48 9.70 -1.01 7.34
CA ILE A 48 8.76 -1.45 8.39
C ILE A 48 9.54 -1.74 9.68
N ARG A 49 10.68 -2.44 9.57
CA ARG A 49 11.54 -2.77 10.71
C ARG A 49 12.12 -1.54 11.40
N SER A 50 12.53 -0.50 10.65
CA SER A 50 13.10 0.71 11.26
C SER A 50 12.11 1.50 12.09
N MET A 51 10.81 1.30 11.85
CA MET A 51 9.74 2.01 12.54
C MET A 51 9.15 1.21 13.71
N CYS A 52 9.55 -0.06 13.86
CA CYS A 52 9.15 -0.86 15.02
C CYS A 52 9.98 -0.48 16.25
N GLU A 53 9.33 -0.39 17.41
CA GLU A 53 10.02 -0.19 18.69
C GLU A 53 10.79 -1.45 19.11
N LYS A 54 12.05 -1.32 19.52
CA LYS A 54 12.87 -2.46 19.99
C LYS A 54 12.14 -3.20 21.11
N ALA A 55 11.97 -4.51 20.94
CA ALA A 55 11.54 -5.39 22.01
C ALA A 55 12.57 -5.37 23.15
N GLU A 56 12.11 -5.54 24.39
CA GLU A 56 12.97 -5.60 25.59
C GLU A 56 13.94 -6.81 25.57
N ARG A 57 13.76 -7.77 24.66
CA ARG A 57 14.60 -8.97 24.51
C ARG A 57 14.92 -9.25 23.04
N PRO A 58 16.11 -9.80 22.72
CA PRO A 58 16.56 -10.00 21.34
C PRO A 58 15.78 -11.12 20.63
N GLU A 59 15.32 -10.84 19.40
CA GLU A 59 14.60 -11.81 18.56
C GLU A 59 15.18 -11.92 17.14
N THR A 60 15.12 -13.13 16.57
CA THR A 60 15.48 -13.42 15.17
C THR A 60 14.22 -13.70 14.34
N LYS A 61 13.53 -12.66 13.88
CA LYS A 61 12.43 -12.80 12.91
C LYS A 61 12.99 -12.92 11.48
N ARG A 62 12.26 -13.58 10.58
CA ARG A 62 12.63 -13.72 9.15
C ARG A 62 11.73 -12.94 8.17
N PHE A 63 10.47 -12.62 8.53
CA PHE A 63 9.50 -11.94 7.63
C PHE A 63 8.39 -11.21 8.41
N TYR A 64 7.72 -10.25 7.75
CA TYR A 64 6.41 -9.67 8.14
C TYR A 64 5.28 -10.23 7.24
N ASN A 65 4.03 -10.26 7.71
CA ASN A 65 2.88 -10.70 6.90
C ASN A 65 1.84 -9.58 6.75
N MET A 66 1.90 -8.86 5.64
CA MET A 66 0.84 -7.92 5.30
C MET A 66 -0.39 -8.70 4.82
N VAL A 67 -1.58 -8.40 5.33
CA VAL A 67 -2.81 -9.08 4.91
C VAL A 67 -3.82 -8.06 4.41
N PHE A 68 -4.33 -8.28 3.22
CA PHE A 68 -5.42 -7.50 2.64
C PHE A 68 -6.70 -8.30 2.82
N GLU A 69 -7.74 -7.72 3.43
CA GLU A 69 -9.07 -8.33 3.57
C GLU A 69 -10.10 -7.50 2.78
N VAL A 70 -10.86 -8.17 1.93
CA VAL A 70 -12.03 -7.59 1.25
C VAL A 70 -13.25 -8.01 2.06
N GLN A 71 -13.82 -7.10 2.85
CA GLN A 71 -14.89 -7.45 3.80
C GLN A 71 -16.21 -7.73 3.11
N ASP A 72 -16.49 -7.04 2.02
CA ASP A 72 -17.75 -7.16 1.31
C ASP A 72 -17.51 -7.04 -0.21
N LEU A 73 -17.82 -8.13 -0.91
CA LEU A 73 -17.72 -8.23 -2.37
C LEU A 73 -18.85 -7.45 -3.08
N ALA A 74 -19.97 -7.19 -2.39
CA ALA A 74 -21.12 -6.49 -2.94
C ALA A 74 -21.02 -4.97 -2.72
N SER A 75 -20.49 -4.52 -1.57
CA SER A 75 -20.29 -3.08 -1.29
C SER A 75 -18.85 -2.59 -1.52
N LYS A 76 -17.93 -3.47 -1.92
CA LYS A 76 -16.52 -3.13 -2.22
C LYS A 76 -15.85 -2.35 -1.07
N GLN A 77 -16.15 -2.73 0.17
CA GLN A 77 -15.43 -2.20 1.34
C GLN A 77 -14.16 -3.01 1.59
N TYR A 78 -13.02 -2.35 1.43
CA TYR A 78 -11.70 -2.93 1.62
C TYR A 78 -11.15 -2.52 2.98
N THR A 79 -10.66 -3.50 3.73
CA THR A 79 -9.88 -3.25 4.94
C THR A 79 -8.60 -4.05 4.85
N ALA A 80 -7.46 -3.39 4.75
CA ALA A 80 -6.19 -4.10 4.87
C ALA A 80 -5.70 -3.98 6.31
N SER A 81 -5.06 -5.05 6.79
CA SER A 81 -4.48 -5.16 8.12
C SER A 81 -3.09 -5.77 8.03
N VAL A 82 -2.07 -5.03 8.48
CA VAL A 82 -0.69 -5.53 8.44
C VAL A 82 -0.39 -6.34 9.69
N TYR A 83 -0.39 -7.67 9.59
CA TYR A 83 -0.10 -8.53 10.74
C TYR A 83 1.39 -8.87 10.86
N GLN A 84 1.84 -9.08 12.10
CA GLN A 84 3.09 -9.79 12.34
C GLN A 84 2.74 -11.19 12.82
N TYR A 85 3.24 -12.23 12.14
CA TYR A 85 3.13 -13.59 12.68
C TYR A 85 4.16 -13.74 13.80
N ILE A 86 3.63 -13.82 15.01
CA ILE A 86 4.34 -14.09 16.25
C ILE A 86 4.05 -15.57 16.52
N ASP A 87 4.98 -16.45 16.13
CA ASP A 87 4.96 -17.82 16.65
C ASP A 87 5.01 -17.72 18.18
N GLY A 88 4.28 -18.55 18.91
CA GLY A 88 4.13 -18.48 20.36
C GLY A 88 5.43 -18.59 21.17
N ARG A 89 6.58 -18.70 20.49
CA ARG A 89 7.95 -18.67 21.03
C ARG A 89 8.73 -17.37 20.75
N ASN A 90 8.28 -16.51 19.83
CA ASN A 90 8.97 -15.29 19.38
C ASN A 90 8.01 -14.09 19.45
N HIS A 91 8.16 -13.26 20.46
CA HIS A 91 7.31 -12.20 21.00
C HIS A 91 7.69 -10.75 20.54
N PHE A 92 6.71 -10.07 19.90
CA PHE A 92 6.45 -8.61 19.78
C PHE A 92 7.50 -7.61 19.26
N LEU A 93 7.17 -6.97 18.12
CA LEU A 93 7.58 -5.60 17.78
C LEU A 93 6.29 -4.78 17.71
N LYS A 94 6.11 -3.73 18.54
CA LYS A 94 4.92 -2.87 18.45
C LYS A 94 5.07 -1.94 17.24
N LEU A 95 3.99 -1.81 16.46
CA LEU A 95 3.86 -0.73 15.47
C LEU A 95 3.12 0.42 16.17
N PRO A 96 3.79 1.54 16.45
CA PRO A 96 3.15 2.68 17.10
C PRO A 96 2.15 3.35 16.13
N GLU A 97 1.07 3.95 16.62
CA GLU A 97 0.06 4.60 15.76
C GLU A 97 0.63 5.61 14.73
N PRO A 98 1.63 6.45 15.06
CA PRO A 98 2.29 7.33 14.08
C PRO A 98 2.88 6.60 12.87
N PHE A 99 3.24 5.32 13.00
CA PHE A 99 3.74 4.52 11.89
C PHE A 99 2.65 4.22 10.84
N ILE A 100 1.39 4.14 11.24
CA ILE A 100 0.28 3.82 10.33
C ILE A 100 0.17 4.89 9.24
N ASP A 101 0.30 6.16 9.64
CA ASP A 101 0.26 7.28 8.72
C ASP A 101 1.49 7.28 7.79
N ASP A 102 2.68 7.04 8.33
CA ASP A 102 3.92 6.95 7.54
C ASP A 102 3.90 5.78 6.54
N LEU A 103 3.38 4.62 6.94
CA LEU A 103 3.19 3.47 6.06
C LEU A 103 2.17 3.79 4.96
N ASN A 104 1.04 4.41 5.29
CA ASN A 104 0.05 4.83 4.30
C ASN A 104 0.64 5.81 3.29
N HIS A 105 1.44 6.78 3.73
CA HIS A 105 2.13 7.70 2.84
C HIS A 105 3.13 7.00 1.91
N MET A 106 3.91 6.04 2.42
CA MET A 106 4.82 5.26 1.59
C MET A 106 4.06 4.42 0.55
N LEU A 107 2.96 3.76 0.94
CA LEU A 107 2.14 2.97 0.03
C LEU A 107 1.47 3.84 -1.03
N GLU A 108 1.01 5.04 -0.66
CA GLU A 108 0.49 6.04 -1.59
C GLU A 108 1.57 6.48 -2.59
N ASP A 109 2.81 6.69 -2.13
CA ASP A 109 3.92 7.04 -3.00
C ASP A 109 4.29 5.92 -3.98
N ILE A 110 4.21 4.66 -3.56
CA ILE A 110 4.35 3.49 -4.44
C ILE A 110 3.26 3.51 -5.53
N PHE A 111 1.99 3.65 -5.13
CA PHE A 111 0.85 3.75 -6.04
C PHE A 111 1.06 4.87 -7.08
N ARG A 112 1.32 6.09 -6.61
CA ARG A 112 1.47 7.26 -7.49
C ARG A 112 2.68 7.11 -8.40
N THR A 113 3.78 6.54 -7.93
CA THR A 113 4.98 6.33 -8.74
C THR A 113 4.70 5.34 -9.87
N SER A 114 3.99 4.25 -9.57
CA SER A 114 3.56 3.27 -10.57
C SER A 114 2.64 3.89 -11.63
N LEU A 115 1.57 4.56 -11.19
CA LEU A 115 0.63 5.28 -12.06
C LEU A 115 1.34 6.27 -12.99
N ASN A 116 2.21 7.12 -12.44
CA ASN A 116 2.91 8.12 -13.25
C ASN A 116 3.88 7.49 -14.26
N SER A 117 4.51 6.37 -13.90
CA SER A 117 5.40 5.64 -14.81
C SER A 117 4.63 4.99 -15.95
N TYR A 118 3.46 4.41 -15.65
CA TYR A 118 2.53 3.86 -16.64
C TYR A 118 2.06 4.93 -17.63
N LEU A 119 1.54 6.06 -17.12
CA LEU A 119 1.00 7.14 -17.94
C LEU A 119 2.05 7.85 -18.79
N ARG A 120 3.31 7.91 -18.35
CA ARG A 120 4.42 8.39 -19.18
C ARG A 120 4.62 7.54 -20.43
N GLY A 121 4.34 6.24 -20.38
CA GLY A 121 4.35 5.37 -21.55
C GLY A 121 3.32 5.79 -22.59
N PHE A 122 2.09 6.07 -22.15
CA PHE A 122 0.99 6.51 -23.02
C PHE A 122 1.15 7.94 -23.53
N GLU A 123 1.76 8.82 -22.74
CA GLU A 123 2.04 10.20 -23.14
C GLU A 123 2.92 10.26 -24.40
N LYS A 124 3.93 9.39 -24.50
CA LYS A 124 4.80 9.31 -25.70
C LYS A 124 4.03 9.02 -26.98
N ASN A 125 2.87 8.40 -26.86
CA ASN A 125 1.99 8.03 -27.99
C ASN A 125 0.79 8.99 -28.14
N GLY A 126 0.73 10.08 -27.38
CA GLY A 126 -0.40 11.03 -27.40
C GLY A 126 -1.71 10.47 -26.84
N LYS A 127 -1.67 9.30 -26.19
CA LYS A 127 -2.85 8.51 -25.78
C LYS A 127 -3.11 8.54 -24.27
N ILE A 128 -2.81 9.66 -23.63
CA ILE A 128 -2.83 9.72 -22.16
C ILE A 128 -4.20 9.40 -21.56
N LYS A 129 -5.30 9.90 -22.14
CA LYS A 129 -6.66 9.61 -21.65
C LYS A 129 -7.04 8.15 -21.79
N GLU A 130 -6.59 7.49 -22.85
CA GLU A 130 -6.72 6.04 -23.05
C GLU A 130 -5.94 5.30 -21.95
N GLY A 131 -4.70 5.71 -21.68
CA GLY A 131 -3.89 5.15 -20.59
C GLY A 131 -4.52 5.32 -19.21
N ILE A 132 -5.12 6.47 -18.91
CA ILE A 132 -5.81 6.68 -17.63
C ILE A 132 -7.00 5.72 -17.50
N ARG A 133 -7.86 5.63 -18.53
CA ARG A 133 -9.00 4.71 -18.50
C ARG A 133 -8.57 3.26 -18.37
N GLN A 134 -7.53 2.85 -19.10
CA GLN A 134 -6.98 1.51 -19.01
C GLN A 134 -6.48 1.22 -17.60
N TYR A 135 -5.69 2.11 -17.01
CA TYR A 135 -5.19 1.94 -15.65
C TYR A 135 -6.33 1.91 -14.62
N MET A 136 -7.35 2.76 -14.79
CA MET A 136 -8.51 2.76 -13.90
C MET A 136 -9.31 1.46 -13.99
N HIS A 137 -9.46 0.91 -15.19
CA HIS A 137 -10.10 -0.38 -15.41
C HIS A 137 -9.26 -1.54 -14.82
N ASP A 138 -7.95 -1.54 -15.05
CA ASP A 138 -7.06 -2.63 -14.62
C ASP A 138 -7.01 -2.79 -13.10
N TYR A 139 -7.28 -1.73 -12.33
CA TYR A 139 -7.25 -1.72 -10.86
C TYR A 139 -8.58 -1.31 -10.22
N ASP A 140 -9.68 -1.38 -10.97
CA ASP A 140 -11.04 -1.03 -10.52
C ASP A 140 -11.16 0.33 -9.81
N LEU A 141 -10.37 1.34 -10.20
CA LEU A 141 -10.21 2.58 -9.43
C LEU A 141 -11.50 3.41 -9.29
N GLU A 142 -12.43 3.34 -10.25
CA GLU A 142 -13.71 4.07 -10.22
C GLU A 142 -14.55 3.69 -9.01
N GLU A 143 -14.53 2.41 -8.68
CA GLU A 143 -15.28 1.81 -7.57
C GLU A 143 -14.71 2.22 -6.21
N HIS A 144 -13.53 2.86 -6.21
CA HIS A 144 -12.80 3.29 -5.03
C HIS A 144 -12.64 4.82 -4.98
N GLY A 145 -13.52 5.53 -5.69
CA GLY A 145 -13.62 7.00 -5.61
C GLY A 145 -12.62 7.77 -6.46
N HIS A 146 -11.86 7.09 -7.34
CA HIS A 146 -11.04 7.79 -8.32
C HIS A 146 -11.83 8.09 -9.59
N THR A 147 -11.77 9.33 -10.05
CA THR A 147 -12.36 9.73 -11.33
C THR A 147 -11.26 9.98 -12.35
N LEU A 148 -11.63 9.98 -13.63
CA LEU A 148 -10.73 10.34 -14.73
C LEU A 148 -10.04 11.69 -14.46
N GLU A 149 -10.80 12.67 -13.97
CA GLU A 149 -10.31 14.01 -13.64
C GLU A 149 -9.35 13.99 -12.44
N SER A 150 -9.61 13.14 -11.44
CA SER A 150 -8.75 13.06 -10.25
C SER A 150 -7.37 12.47 -10.61
N ILE A 151 -7.34 11.45 -11.46
CA ILE A 151 -6.12 10.84 -11.98
C ILE A 151 -5.40 11.77 -12.96
N GLU A 152 -6.12 12.42 -13.87
CA GLU A 152 -5.53 13.40 -14.80
C GLU A 152 -4.88 14.55 -14.03
N ARG A 153 -5.56 15.10 -13.02
CA ARG A 153 -5.01 16.16 -12.16
C ARG A 153 -3.77 15.67 -11.40
N MET A 154 -3.78 14.43 -10.93
CA MET A 154 -2.63 13.82 -10.27
C MET A 154 -1.41 13.75 -11.21
N TYR A 155 -1.61 13.26 -12.43
CA TYR A 155 -0.55 13.16 -13.43
C TYR A 155 -0.04 14.53 -13.86
N MET A 156 -0.93 15.50 -14.12
CA MET A 156 -0.52 16.85 -14.52
C MET A 156 0.32 17.55 -13.43
N ARG A 157 0.00 17.33 -12.15
CA ARG A 157 0.84 17.80 -11.03
C ARG A 157 2.22 17.13 -11.03
N TYR A 158 2.26 15.82 -11.23
CA TYR A 158 3.52 15.09 -11.38
C TYR A 158 4.36 15.61 -12.54
N LYS A 159 3.73 15.89 -13.70
CA LYS A 159 4.40 16.42 -14.89
C LYS A 159 5.03 17.78 -14.63
N LYS A 160 4.30 18.69 -13.98
CA LYS A 160 4.76 20.04 -13.61
C LYS A 160 5.89 20.03 -12.57
N SER A 161 6.00 18.99 -11.74
CA SER A 161 7.07 18.90 -10.73
C SER A 161 8.44 18.69 -11.39
N PRO A 162 9.44 19.55 -11.18
CA PRO A 162 10.80 19.32 -11.67
C PRO A 162 11.48 18.16 -10.94
N ALA A 163 11.16 17.95 -9.66
CA ALA A 163 11.70 16.88 -8.83
C ALA A 163 10.70 15.72 -8.74
N LYS A 164 10.94 14.66 -9.53
CA LYS A 164 10.04 13.49 -9.61
C LYS A 164 10.04 12.62 -8.35
N LEU A 165 11.14 12.66 -7.58
CA LEU A 165 11.30 11.92 -6.33
C LEU A 165 11.11 12.79 -5.08
N LYS A 166 10.62 14.03 -5.24
CA LYS A 166 10.41 14.97 -4.12
C LYS A 166 9.55 14.37 -3.01
N ARG A 167 8.60 13.50 -3.35
CA ARG A 167 7.70 12.85 -2.40
C ARG A 167 8.42 11.90 -1.44
N PHE A 168 9.47 11.22 -1.90
CA PHE A 168 10.32 10.37 -1.05
C PHE A 168 11.28 11.17 -0.15
N GLN A 169 11.41 12.48 -0.35
CA GLN A 169 12.35 13.34 0.37
C GLN A 169 11.70 14.18 1.47
N HIS A 170 10.39 14.43 1.36
CA HIS A 170 9.67 15.29 2.29
C HIS A 170 8.41 14.58 2.79
N LYS A 171 8.22 14.55 4.11
CA LYS A 171 6.95 14.16 4.71
C LYS A 171 5.91 15.19 4.27
N TRP A 172 4.80 14.72 3.71
CA TRP A 172 3.69 15.60 3.36
C TRP A 172 2.98 15.98 4.65
N THR A 173 3.42 17.06 5.29
CA THR A 173 2.67 17.69 6.38
C THR A 173 1.52 18.46 5.74
N SER A 174 0.29 18.17 6.12
CA SER A 174 -0.93 18.85 5.67
C SER A 174 -1.05 20.31 6.14
N ASP A 175 0.07 20.95 6.50
CA ASP A 175 0.12 22.36 6.90
C ASP A 175 0.60 23.20 5.71
N ALA A 176 -0.37 23.58 4.87
CA ALA A 176 -0.36 24.75 4.01
C ALA A 176 -1.79 25.11 3.59
#